data_AF-A0A1G8CHS4-F1
#
_entry.id   AF-A0A1G8CHS4-F1
#
_cell.length_a   1.000
_cell.length_b   1.000
_cell.length_c   1.000
_cell.angle_alpha   90.00
_cell.angle_beta   90.00
_cell.angle_gamma   90.00
#
_symmetry.space_group_name_H-M   'P 1'
#
loop_
_entity.id
_entity.type
_entity.pdbx_description
1 polymer ?
#
loop_
_entity_poly.entity_id
_entity_poly.type
_entity_poly.pdbx_seq_one_letter_code
_entity_poly.pdbx_strand_id
1 'polypeptide(L)'
;MSRAILYVRVSTDEQAEKGYSQRDQEERLRNWCKYNSVEVVEVILEDHSAKTSLRPKWQMLLTRLRENKRLRIDQILFTKWDRFSRNAGDAYQMINVLRKAGIEPQAIEQPLDIRIPENKIMLAFYLAAPEVENDRRALNVFHDTRRAKKEGRWVATAPIGYRNARSFDGKKN
;
A
#
# COMPACT_ATOMS: atom_id res chain seq x y z
N MET A 1 -27.48 8.82 -3.23
CA MET A 1 -26.03 9.02 -3.47
C MET A 1 -25.28 8.12 -2.52
N SER A 2 -24.30 7.37 -3.04
CA SER A 2 -23.43 6.53 -2.22
C SER A 2 -22.44 7.40 -1.46
N ARG A 3 -22.18 7.08 -0.20
CA ARG A 3 -21.23 7.81 0.67
C ARG A 3 -19.96 7.00 0.88
N ALA A 4 -18.82 7.63 0.59
CA ALA A 4 -17.51 6.99 0.71
C ALA A 4 -16.55 7.74 1.62
N ILE A 5 -15.71 6.97 2.31
CA ILE A 5 -14.48 7.47 2.92
C ILE A 5 -13.32 7.19 1.97
N LEU A 6 -12.45 8.17 1.80
CA LEU A 6 -11.20 8.00 1.05
C LEU A 6 -10.11 7.58 2.03
N TYR A 7 -9.45 6.46 1.75
CA TYR A 7 -8.32 5.96 2.52
C TYR A 7 -7.04 6.05 1.68
N VAL A 8 -6.11 6.90 2.10
CA VAL A 8 -4.81 7.10 1.45
C VAL A 8 -3.73 6.70 2.42
N ARG A 9 -2.85 5.81 1.97
CA ARG A 9 -1.72 5.31 2.76
C ARG A 9 -0.44 5.43 1.94
N VAL A 10 0.63 5.90 2.57
CA VAL A 10 1.97 5.94 1.97
C VAL A 10 3.01 5.41 2.94
N SER A 11 4.09 4.87 2.39
CA SER A 11 5.26 4.45 3.17
C SER A 11 6.27 5.56 3.35
N THR A 12 7.04 5.52 4.45
CA THR A 12 8.15 6.47 4.70
C THR A 12 9.13 6.57 3.54
N ASP A 13 9.41 5.46 2.85
CA ASP A 13 10.29 5.46 1.68
C ASP A 13 9.67 6.20 0.48
N GLU A 14 8.36 6.05 0.28
CA GLU A 14 7.61 6.78 -0.76
C GLU A 14 7.40 8.25 -0.42
N GLN A 15 7.29 8.60 0.87
CA GLN A 15 7.23 9.98 1.35
C GLN A 15 8.56 10.71 1.12
N ALA A 16 9.68 10.04 1.34
CA ALA A 16 11.02 10.62 1.19
C ALA A 16 11.41 10.88 -0.28
N GLU A 17 11.06 9.97 -1.20
CA GLU A 17 11.34 10.16 -2.64
C GLU A 17 10.28 11.00 -3.36
N LYS A 18 9.01 10.95 -2.93
CA LYS A 18 7.87 11.47 -3.71
C LYS A 18 6.76 12.01 -2.80
N GLY A 19 6.98 13.15 -2.13
CA GLY A 19 5.92 13.91 -1.45
C GLY A 19 4.69 14.24 -2.32
N TYR A 20 4.80 14.10 -3.65
CA TYR A 20 3.71 14.18 -4.62
C TYR A 20 2.72 13.00 -4.58
N SER A 21 3.09 11.86 -4.00
CA SER A 21 2.32 10.61 -4.10
C SER A 21 1.06 10.57 -3.24
N GLN A 22 0.98 11.29 -2.11
CA GLN A 22 -0.27 11.36 -1.31
C GLN A 22 -1.32 12.23 -1.98
N ARG A 23 -0.92 13.42 -2.44
CA ARG A 23 -1.82 14.37 -3.10
C ARG A 23 -2.37 13.81 -4.42
N ASP A 24 -1.52 13.16 -5.23
CA ASP A 24 -1.94 12.51 -6.46
C ASP A 24 -2.95 11.37 -6.18
N GLN A 25 -2.72 10.55 -5.15
CA GLN A 25 -3.67 9.50 -4.76
C GLN A 25 -5.01 10.07 -4.29
N GLU A 26 -4.99 11.10 -3.45
CA GLU A 26 -6.20 11.78 -3.00
C GLU A 26 -6.96 12.41 -4.18
N GLU A 27 -6.25 13.08 -5.09
CA GLU A 27 -6.84 13.72 -6.26
C GLU A 27 -7.50 12.69 -7.18
N ARG A 28 -6.82 11.57 -7.46
CA ARG A 28 -7.40 10.45 -8.23
C ARG A 28 -8.68 9.92 -7.60
N LEU A 29 -8.67 9.71 -6.28
CA LEU A 29 -9.85 9.25 -5.55
C LEU A 29 -11.00 10.26 -5.61
N ARG A 30 -10.71 11.55 -5.40
CA ARG A 30 -11.71 12.62 -5.49
C ARG A 30 -12.29 12.74 -6.89
N ASN A 31 -11.44 12.65 -7.92
CA ASN A 31 -11.88 12.69 -9.31
C ASN A 31 -12.76 11.48 -9.63
N TRP A 32 -12.37 10.28 -9.21
CA TRP A 32 -13.20 9.09 -9.35
C TRP A 32 -14.57 9.25 -8.66
N CYS A 33 -14.61 9.80 -7.45
CA CYS A 33 -15.88 10.09 -6.76
C CYS A 33 -16.76 11.09 -7.51
N LYS A 34 -16.16 12.15 -8.07
CA LYS A 34 -16.89 13.13 -8.90
C LYS A 34 -17.53 12.48 -10.12
N TYR A 35 -16.80 11.62 -10.84
CA TYR A 35 -17.32 10.93 -12.02
C TYR A 35 -18.41 9.90 -11.68
N ASN A 36 -18.31 9.22 -10.55
CA ASN A 36 -19.24 8.18 -10.14
C ASN A 36 -20.40 8.69 -9.24
N SER A 37 -20.53 10.01 -9.07
CA SER A 37 -21.55 10.64 -8.20
C SER A 37 -21.54 10.10 -6.76
N VAL A 38 -20.34 9.88 -6.22
CA VAL A 38 -20.12 9.40 -4.85
C VAL A 38 -19.77 10.59 -3.95
N GLU A 39 -20.48 10.71 -2.83
CA GLU A 39 -20.25 11.77 -1.85
C GLU A 39 -19.07 11.37 -0.95
N VAL A 40 -18.06 12.25 -0.87
CA VAL A 40 -16.90 12.06 0.00
C VAL A 40 -17.22 12.59 1.39
N VAL A 41 -17.35 11.69 2.36
CA VAL A 41 -17.65 12.04 3.76
C VAL A 41 -16.40 12.51 4.49
N GLU A 42 -15.29 11.80 4.31
CA GLU A 42 -14.05 12.03 5.02
C GLU A 42 -12.86 11.50 4.21
N VAL A 43 -11.70 12.11 4.38
CA VAL A 43 -10.43 11.64 3.82
C VAL A 43 -9.49 11.31 4.97
N ILE A 44 -9.01 10.07 4.97
CA ILE A 44 -8.10 9.53 5.97
C ILE A 44 -6.73 9.37 5.33
N LEU A 45 -5.78 10.16 5.80
CA LEU A 45 -4.39 10.12 5.38
C LEU A 45 -3.57 9.39 6.44
N GLU A 46 -3.01 8.23 6.13
CA GLU A 46 -2.22 7.45 7.08
C GLU A 46 -0.76 7.35 6.65
N ASP A 47 0.13 7.79 7.54
CA ASP A 47 1.57 7.79 7.33
C ASP A 47 2.14 6.49 7.89
N HIS A 48 2.72 5.65 7.03
CA HIS A 48 3.36 4.43 7.48
C HIS A 48 4.80 4.73 7.84
N SER A 49 5.05 4.93 9.14
CA SER A 49 6.41 4.85 9.70
C SER A 49 6.89 3.41 9.61
N ALA A 50 8.03 3.18 8.94
CA ALA A 50 8.66 1.86 8.74
C ALA A 50 8.92 1.07 10.04
N LYS A 51 8.73 1.68 11.23
CA LYS A 51 8.96 1.04 12.53
C LYS A 51 7.70 0.59 13.25
N THR A 52 6.50 0.95 12.78
CA THR A 52 5.28 0.69 13.57
C THR A 52 4.11 0.28 12.69
N SER A 53 3.63 -0.95 12.88
CA SER A 53 2.39 -1.47 12.29
C SER A 53 1.12 -0.82 12.85
N LEU A 54 1.26 0.20 13.70
CA LEU A 54 0.14 0.91 14.31
C LEU A 54 -0.55 1.75 13.23
N ARG A 55 -1.84 1.46 13.01
CA ARG A 55 -2.75 2.22 12.14
C ARG A 55 -3.72 3.03 13.01
N PRO A 56 -3.24 4.10 13.67
CA PRO A 56 -4.05 4.81 14.66
C PRO A 56 -5.29 5.45 14.03
N LYS A 57 -5.19 6.00 12.81
CA LYS A 57 -6.32 6.64 12.15
C LYS A 57 -7.33 5.62 11.66
N TRP A 58 -6.87 4.46 11.21
CA TRP A 58 -7.76 3.32 10.91
C TRP A 58 -8.51 2.83 12.15
N GLN A 59 -7.83 2.69 13.29
CA GLN A 59 -8.47 2.26 14.53
C GLN A 59 -9.50 3.28 15.00
N MET A 60 -9.18 4.58 14.94
CA MET A 60 -10.13 5.65 15.23
C MET A 60 -11.35 5.60 14.31
N LEU A 61 -11.16 5.35 13.02
CA LEU A 61 -12.26 5.15 12.08
C LEU A 61 -13.14 3.97 12.52
N LEU A 62 -12.55 2.81 12.81
CA LEU A 62 -13.30 1.63 13.22
C LEU A 62 -14.10 1.88 14.51
N THR A 63 -13.51 2.56 15.49
CA THR A 63 -14.22 2.96 16.72
C THR A 63 -15.38 3.89 16.40
N ARG A 64 -15.15 4.91 15.57
CA ARG A 64 -16.19 5.87 15.15
C ARG A 64 -17.34 5.19 14.40
N LEU A 65 -17.03 4.24 13.53
CA LEU A 65 -18.03 3.44 12.80
C LEU A 65 -18.86 2.55 13.74
N ARG A 66 -18.27 2.05 14.84
CA ARG A 66 -18.98 1.28 15.86
C ARG A 66 -19.88 2.15 16.72
N GLU A 67 -19.41 3.32 17.13
CA GLU A 67 -20.12 4.24 18.03
C GLU A 67 -21.23 5.01 17.30
N ASN A 68 -20.98 5.47 16.07
CA ASN A 68 -21.92 6.29 15.32
C ASN A 68 -22.62 5.52 14.21
N LYS A 69 -23.60 4.69 14.56
CA LYS A 69 -24.47 3.99 13.58
C LYS A 69 -25.28 4.93 12.65
N ARG A 70 -25.32 6.23 12.96
CA ARG A 70 -25.99 7.26 12.12
C ARG A 70 -25.12 7.76 10.97
N LEU A 71 -23.80 7.57 11.03
CA LEU A 71 -22.91 7.81 9.89
C LEU A 71 -23.18 6.72 8.85
N ARG A 72 -24.08 7.02 7.89
CA ARG A 72 -24.30 6.15 6.73
C ARG A 72 -23.10 6.28 5.81
N ILE A 73 -22.25 5.27 5.84
CA ILE A 73 -21.10 5.12 4.96
C ILE A 73 -21.31 3.80 4.24
N ASP A 74 -21.27 3.84 2.93
CA ASP A 74 -21.53 2.67 2.09
C ASP A 74 -20.19 2.01 1.70
N GLN A 75 -19.13 2.81 1.52
CA GLN A 75 -17.89 2.36 0.90
C GLN A 75 -16.64 2.98 1.53
N ILE A 76 -15.53 2.24 1.49
CA ILE A 76 -14.19 2.79 1.71
C ILE A 76 -13.39 2.63 0.42
N LEU A 77 -12.93 3.75 -0.13
CA LEU A 77 -12.23 3.81 -1.39
C LEU A 77 -10.74 4.02 -1.17
N PHE A 78 -9.94 3.24 -1.89
CA PHE A 78 -8.48 3.36 -1.94
C PHE A 78 -8.00 3.09 -3.37
N THR A 79 -6.74 3.38 -3.66
CA THR A 79 -6.18 3.28 -5.02
C THR A 79 -6.03 1.83 -5.48
N LYS A 80 -5.37 1.01 -4.66
CA LYS A 80 -5.07 -0.41 -4.91
C LYS A 80 -5.12 -1.24 -3.63
N TRP A 81 -5.29 -2.56 -3.76
CA TRP A 81 -5.36 -3.46 -2.60
C TRP A 81 -4.09 -3.48 -1.73
N ASP A 82 -2.91 -3.23 -2.31
CA ASP A 82 -1.65 -3.13 -1.56
C ASP A 82 -1.60 -1.87 -0.66
N ARG A 83 -2.39 -0.83 -0.98
CA ARG A 83 -2.56 0.36 -0.14
C ARG A 83 -3.51 0.11 1.02
N PHE A 84 -4.49 -0.76 0.84
CA PHE A 84 -5.39 -1.19 1.91
C PHE A 84 -4.69 -2.04 2.97
N SER A 85 -3.87 -3.01 2.57
CA SER A 85 -3.02 -3.76 3.50
C SER A 85 -1.81 -4.36 2.79
N ARG A 86 -0.67 -4.42 3.50
CA ARG A 86 0.54 -5.13 3.04
C ARG A 86 0.51 -6.63 3.35
N ASN A 87 -0.33 -7.06 4.29
CA ASN A 87 -0.48 -8.44 4.69
C ASN A 87 -1.88 -8.93 4.30
N ALA A 88 -1.95 -10.08 3.63
CA ALA A 88 -3.21 -10.67 3.19
C ALA A 88 -4.13 -11.04 4.36
N GLY A 89 -3.59 -11.61 5.44
CA GLY A 89 -4.33 -11.95 6.66
C GLY A 89 -5.00 -10.73 7.29
N ASP A 90 -4.24 -9.64 7.47
CA ASP A 90 -4.77 -8.36 7.98
C ASP A 90 -5.88 -7.83 7.06
N ALA A 91 -5.69 -7.92 5.74
CA ALA A 91 -6.67 -7.46 4.76
C ALA A 91 -8.01 -8.20 4.93
N TYR A 92 -7.97 -9.54 5.04
CA TYR A 92 -9.18 -10.34 5.23
C TYR A 92 -9.88 -10.04 6.55
N GLN A 93 -9.12 -9.84 7.63
CA GLN A 93 -9.70 -9.43 8.91
C GLN A 93 -10.41 -8.08 8.80
N MET A 94 -9.77 -7.08 8.16
CA MET A 94 -10.36 -5.76 7.96
C MET A 94 -11.61 -5.82 7.06
N ILE A 95 -11.56 -6.56 5.95
CA ILE A 95 -12.72 -6.77 5.05
C ILE A 95 -13.89 -7.36 5.83
N ASN A 96 -13.64 -8.37 6.68
CA ASN A 96 -14.70 -8.99 7.49
C ASN A 96 -15.31 -8.01 8.51
N VAL A 97 -14.48 -7.15 9.12
CA VAL A 97 -14.96 -6.11 10.05
C VAL A 97 -15.84 -5.09 9.32
N LEU A 98 -15.41 -4.61 8.16
CA LEU A 98 -16.17 -3.65 7.35
C LEU A 98 -17.48 -4.23 6.84
N ARG A 99 -17.45 -5.49 6.37
CA ARG A 99 -18.65 -6.19 5.91
C ARG A 99 -19.69 -6.36 7.01
N LYS A 100 -19.25 -6.65 8.25
CA LYS A 100 -20.15 -6.70 9.42
C LYS A 100 -20.76 -5.33 9.75
N ALA A 101 -20.07 -4.24 9.39
CA ALA A 101 -20.58 -2.88 9.50
C ALA A 101 -21.42 -2.43 8.28
N GLY A 102 -21.58 -3.29 7.26
CA GLY A 102 -22.30 -2.95 6.02
C GLY A 102 -21.52 -2.05 5.07
N ILE A 103 -20.18 -1.98 5.23
CA ILE A 103 -19.30 -1.10 4.46
C ILE A 103 -18.48 -1.95 3.49
N GLU A 104 -18.42 -1.52 2.23
CA GLU A 104 -17.67 -2.23 1.19
C GLU A 104 -16.30 -1.56 0.92
N PRO A 105 -15.18 -2.27 1.15
CA PRO A 105 -13.86 -1.80 0.73
C PRO A 105 -13.71 -1.99 -0.79
N GLN A 106 -13.31 -0.95 -1.51
CA GLN A 106 -13.15 -0.99 -2.96
C GLN A 106 -11.88 -0.25 -3.42
N ALA A 107 -11.16 -0.88 -4.35
CA ALA A 107 -10.01 -0.26 -5.02
C ALA A 107 -10.46 0.41 -6.33
N ILE A 108 -10.07 1.67 -6.56
CA ILE A 108 -10.46 2.38 -7.79
C ILE A 108 -9.71 1.87 -9.05
N GLU A 109 -8.48 1.38 -8.90
CA GLU A 109 -7.70 0.84 -10.03
C GLU A 109 -7.88 -0.68 -10.20
N GLN A 110 -8.39 -1.36 -9.16
CA GLN A 110 -8.56 -2.82 -9.11
C GLN A 110 -9.95 -3.17 -8.58
N PRO A 111 -11.03 -2.73 -9.26
CA PRO A 111 -12.39 -2.92 -8.77
C PRO A 111 -12.71 -4.41 -8.70
N LEU A 112 -13.16 -4.87 -7.53
CA LEU A 112 -13.55 -6.25 -7.31
C LEU A 112 -14.91 -6.30 -6.61
N ASP A 113 -15.83 -7.08 -7.16
CA ASP A 113 -17.05 -7.42 -6.45
C ASP A 113 -16.78 -8.63 -5.55
N ILE A 114 -16.60 -8.38 -4.26
CA ILE A 114 -16.34 -9.41 -3.23
C ILE A 114 -17.55 -10.31 -2.94
N ARG A 115 -18.72 -10.05 -3.52
CA ARG A 115 -19.90 -10.92 -3.46
C ARG A 115 -19.76 -12.11 -4.41
N ILE A 116 -19.01 -11.93 -5.49
CA ILE A 116 -18.69 -12.97 -6.47
C ILE A 116 -17.57 -13.86 -5.88
N PRO A 117 -17.81 -15.17 -5.66
CA PRO A 117 -16.81 -16.08 -5.07
C PRO A 117 -15.48 -16.12 -5.82
N GLU A 118 -15.51 -16.07 -7.15
CA GLU A 118 -14.35 -16.14 -8.04
C GLU A 118 -13.39 -14.96 -7.83
N ASN A 119 -13.94 -13.77 -7.49
CA ASN A 119 -13.14 -12.58 -7.22
C ASN A 119 -12.27 -12.71 -5.96
N LYS A 120 -12.51 -13.71 -5.11
CA LYS A 120 -11.61 -14.03 -3.99
C LYS A 120 -10.23 -14.46 -4.45
N ILE A 121 -10.13 -15.11 -5.61
CA ILE A 121 -8.85 -15.51 -6.21
C ILE A 121 -8.07 -14.26 -6.63
N MET A 122 -8.74 -13.35 -7.35
CA MET A 122 -8.14 -12.07 -7.75
C MET A 122 -7.72 -11.23 -6.56
N LEU A 123 -8.54 -11.18 -5.51
CA LEU A 123 -8.19 -10.52 -4.25
C LEU A 123 -6.93 -11.14 -3.63
N ALA A 124 -6.86 -12.47 -3.52
CA ALA A 124 -5.69 -13.16 -3.00
C ALA A 124 -4.44 -12.83 -3.82
N PHE A 125 -4.56 -12.80 -5.15
CA PHE A 125 -3.48 -12.41 -6.04
C PHE A 125 -3.04 -10.97 -5.79
N TYR A 126 -3.95 -9.99 -5.72
CA TYR A 126 -3.57 -8.60 -5.47
C TYR A 126 -2.93 -8.38 -4.09
N LEU A 127 -3.33 -9.15 -3.08
CA LEU A 127 -2.75 -9.08 -1.74
C LEU A 127 -1.37 -9.73 -1.66
N ALA A 128 -1.14 -10.81 -2.42
CA ALA A 128 0.14 -11.55 -2.42
C ALA A 128 1.18 -10.98 -3.41
N ALA A 129 0.76 -10.37 -4.51
CA ALA A 129 1.66 -9.89 -5.56
C ALA A 129 2.75 -8.90 -5.05
N PRO A 130 2.46 -7.94 -4.15
CA PRO A 130 3.49 -7.05 -3.61
C PRO A 130 4.57 -7.78 -2.81
N GLU A 131 4.18 -8.82 -2.06
CA GLU A 131 5.09 -9.66 -1.27
C GLU A 131 6.01 -10.46 -2.19
N VAL A 132 5.45 -11.14 -3.19
CA VAL A 132 6.21 -11.89 -4.20
C VAL A 132 7.18 -10.99 -4.97
N GLU A 133 6.75 -9.77 -5.32
CA GLU A 133 7.62 -8.82 -6.01
C GLU A 133 8.76 -8.30 -5.12
N ASN A 134 8.52 -8.14 -3.82
CA ASN A 134 9.58 -7.79 -2.86
C ASN A 134 10.58 -8.95 -2.70
N ASP A 135 10.10 -10.19 -2.57
CA ASP A 135 10.95 -11.37 -2.46
C ASP A 135 11.80 -11.57 -3.72
N ARG A 136 11.19 -11.39 -4.89
CA ARG A 136 11.90 -11.44 -6.18
C ARG A 136 12.98 -10.35 -6.26
N ARG A 137 12.68 -9.13 -5.82
CA ARG A 137 13.68 -8.05 -5.75
C ARG A 137 14.81 -8.39 -4.78
N ALA A 138 14.51 -8.93 -3.61
CA ALA A 138 15.51 -9.35 -2.65
C ALA A 138 16.43 -10.46 -3.22
N LEU A 139 15.84 -11.43 -3.91
CA LEU A 139 16.58 -12.52 -4.57
C LEU A 139 17.51 -11.97 -5.68
N ASN A 140 17.02 -11.05 -6.50
CA ASN A 140 17.82 -10.41 -7.54
C ASN A 140 19.01 -9.64 -6.95
N VAL A 141 18.78 -8.84 -5.90
CA VAL A 141 19.84 -8.13 -5.18
C VAL A 141 20.88 -9.09 -4.61
N PHE A 142 20.45 -10.22 -4.05
CA PHE A 142 21.36 -11.26 -3.57
C PHE A 142 22.21 -11.86 -4.69
N HIS A 143 21.60 -12.21 -5.82
CA HIS A 143 22.32 -12.76 -6.98
C HIS A 143 23.30 -11.76 -7.58
N ASP A 144 22.89 -10.49 -7.72
CA ASP A 144 23.75 -9.42 -8.23
C ASP A 144 24.93 -9.15 -7.30
N THR A 145 24.69 -9.11 -5.99
CA THR A 145 25.72 -8.99 -4.96
C THR A 145 26.71 -10.15 -5.03
N ARG A 146 26.21 -11.39 -5.17
CA ARG A 146 27.05 -12.59 -5.28
C ARG A 146 27.88 -12.60 -6.56
N ARG A 147 27.30 -12.22 -7.71
CA ARG A 147 28.00 -12.09 -8.99
C ARG A 147 29.09 -11.02 -8.91
N ALA A 148 28.78 -9.86 -8.34
CA ALA A 148 29.73 -8.79 -8.16
C ALA A 148 30.95 -9.21 -7.34
N LYS A 149 30.74 -9.92 -6.22
CA LYS A 149 31.84 -10.48 -5.42
C LYS A 149 32.70 -11.47 -6.19
N LYS A 150 32.09 -12.34 -7.03
CA LYS A 150 32.83 -13.28 -7.88
C LYS A 150 33.67 -12.58 -8.95
N GLU A 151 33.21 -11.43 -9.44
CA GLU A 151 33.94 -10.56 -10.38
C GLU A 151 34.97 -9.66 -9.67
N GLY A 152 35.24 -9.87 -8.37
CA GLY A 152 36.21 -9.10 -7.59
C GLY A 152 35.72 -7.73 -7.13
N ARG A 153 34.42 -7.44 -7.21
CA ARG A 153 33.81 -6.15 -6.83
C ARG A 153 33.39 -6.14 -5.35
N TRP A 154 33.60 -5.01 -4.68
CA TRP A 154 33.21 -4.73 -3.29
C TRP A 154 31.88 -3.96 -3.23
N VAL A 155 30.80 -4.70 -2.98
CA VAL A 155 29.41 -4.19 -2.99
C VAL A 155 28.89 -3.71 -1.63
N ALA A 156 29.71 -3.80 -0.58
CA ALA A 156 29.36 -3.32 0.76
C ALA A 156 29.99 -1.94 1.04
N THR A 157 29.65 -1.35 2.18
CA THR A 157 30.35 -0.15 2.68
C THR A 157 31.85 -0.43 2.76
N ALA A 158 32.67 0.47 2.21
CA ALA A 158 34.12 0.35 2.31
C ALA A 158 34.58 0.36 3.78
N PRO A 159 35.59 -0.46 4.13
CA PRO A 159 36.23 -0.38 5.45
C PRO A 159 36.79 1.01 5.74
N ILE A 160 37.00 1.32 7.03
CA ILE A 160 37.62 2.57 7.46
C ILE A 160 38.99 2.71 6.77
N GLY A 161 39.25 3.89 6.19
CA GLY A 161 40.47 4.18 5.42
C GLY A 161 40.35 3.91 3.92
N TYR A 162 39.26 3.32 3.44
CA TYR A 162 38.98 3.08 2.03
C TYR A 162 37.71 3.82 1.57
N ARG A 163 37.55 4.01 0.27
CA ARG A 163 36.32 4.52 -0.35
C ARG A 163 35.86 3.60 -1.45
N ASN A 164 34.55 3.36 -1.56
CA ASN A 164 34.00 2.71 -2.75
C ASN A 164 34.31 3.61 -3.96
N ALA A 165 34.93 3.03 -4.99
CA ALA A 165 35.22 3.71 -6.26
C ALA A 165 34.38 3.08 -7.37
N ARG A 166 34.32 3.67 -8.56
CA ARG A 166 33.81 2.99 -9.76
C ARG A 166 34.99 2.65 -10.65
N SER A 167 34.95 1.51 -11.32
CA SER A 167 35.92 1.18 -12.38
C SER A 167 35.80 2.17 -13.55
N PHE A 168 36.85 2.27 -14.36
CA PHE A 168 36.86 3.05 -15.61
C PHE A 168 35.70 2.68 -16.56
N ASP A 169 35.20 1.45 -16.45
CA ASP A 169 34.07 0.91 -17.23
C ASP A 169 32.68 1.32 -16.67
N GLY A 170 32.63 2.27 -15.71
CA GLY A 170 31.39 2.79 -15.12
C GLY A 170 30.72 1.89 -14.07
N LYS A 171 31.22 0.67 -13.86
CA LYS A 171 30.70 -0.30 -12.86
C LYS A 171 31.22 0.03 -11.46
N LYS A 172 30.39 -0.12 -10.42
CA LYS A 172 30.80 0.08 -9.01
C LYS A 172 31.85 -0.98 -8.61
N ASN A 173 32.99 -0.53 -8.07
CA ASN A 173 34.03 -1.33 -7.44
C ASN A 173 33.79 -1.48 -5.95
#